data_AF-A0A1Z5JPN2-F1
#
_entry.id   AF-A0A1Z5JPN2-F1
#
_cell.length_a   1.000
_cell.length_b   1.000
_cell.length_c   1.000
_cell.angle_alpha   90.00
_cell.angle_beta   90.00
_cell.angle_gamma   90.00
#
_symmetry.space_group_name_H-M   'P 1'
#
loop_
_entity.id
_entity.type
_entity.pdbx_description
1 polymer ?
#
loop_
_entity_poly.entity_id
_entity_poly.type
_entity_poly.pdbx_seq_one_letter_code
_entity_poly.pdbx_strand_id
1 'polypeptide(L)'
;METMFLEASNINQYIGDWDTSKVTAMNAILDKVTSFNQDLLDSNTTIMTSMYEMFSGASAFNQSLCALKDVIATKTNMFGDTSCAQQGTPSGDSMCQLCNEESRW
;
A
#
# COMPACT_ATOMS: atom_id res chain seq x y z
N MET A 1 0.48 -12.41 6.93
CA MET A 1 -0.89 -11.96 7.30
C MET A 1 -1.59 -11.72 5.98
N GLU A 2 -2.72 -12.39 5.73
CA GLU A 2 -3.28 -12.48 4.36
C GLU A 2 -4.64 -11.80 4.17
N THR A 3 -5.34 -11.44 5.24
CA THR A 3 -6.56 -10.62 5.21
C THR A 3 -6.85 -10.17 6.66
N MET A 4 -6.98 -8.86 6.93
CA MET A 4 -7.31 -8.37 8.29
C MET A 4 -8.48 -7.39 8.30
N PHE A 5 -8.64 -6.59 7.24
CA PHE A 5 -9.70 -5.58 7.13
C PHE A 5 -10.53 -5.72 5.84
N LEU A 6 -10.60 -6.92 5.27
CA LEU A 6 -11.40 -7.22 4.08
C LEU A 6 -12.85 -6.71 4.28
N GLU A 7 -13.31 -5.83 3.37
CA GLU A 7 -14.67 -5.24 3.35
C GLU A 7 -15.01 -4.29 4.52
N ALA A 8 -14.02 -3.84 5.30
CA ALA A 8 -14.22 -2.82 6.33
C ALA A 8 -14.42 -1.41 5.73
N SER A 9 -15.49 -1.24 4.97
CA SER A 9 -15.82 -0.07 4.12
C SER A 9 -15.81 1.31 4.81
N ASN A 10 -15.80 1.38 6.15
CA ASN A 10 -15.90 2.64 6.90
C ASN A 10 -14.69 2.92 7.83
N ILE A 11 -13.55 2.25 7.68
CA ILE A 11 -12.35 2.57 8.46
C ILE A 11 -11.57 3.71 7.76
N ASN A 12 -11.67 4.92 8.33
CA ASN A 12 -10.79 6.06 8.01
C ASN A 12 -10.08 6.59 9.28
N GLN A 13 -9.92 5.73 10.28
CA GLN A 13 -9.11 6.07 11.45
C GLN A 13 -7.63 5.82 11.12
N TYR A 14 -6.76 6.60 11.74
CA TYR A 14 -5.33 6.34 11.65
C TYR A 14 -5.04 4.95 12.21
N ILE A 15 -4.53 4.08 11.35
CA ILE A 15 -4.05 2.74 11.69
C ILE A 15 -2.53 2.64 11.42
N GLY A 16 -1.83 3.77 11.28
CA GLY A 16 -0.51 3.86 10.63
C GLY A 16 0.73 3.44 11.43
N ASP A 17 0.60 2.85 12.62
CA ASP A 17 1.73 2.35 13.42
C ASP A 17 1.92 0.84 13.25
N TRP A 18 1.89 0.34 12.02
CA TRP A 18 2.07 -1.10 11.78
C TRP A 18 3.54 -1.48 11.98
N ASP A 19 3.82 -2.19 13.08
CA ASP A 19 5.11 -2.85 13.27
C ASP A 19 5.26 -4.01 12.27
N THR A 20 5.83 -3.64 11.13
CA THR A 20 6.13 -4.55 10.02
C THR A 20 7.54 -5.13 10.11
N SER A 21 8.30 -4.85 11.18
CA SER A 21 9.70 -5.28 11.36
C SER A 21 9.89 -6.80 11.39
N LYS A 22 8.81 -7.56 11.58
CA LYS A 22 8.78 -9.03 11.55
C LYS A 22 7.78 -9.59 10.55
N VAL A 23 7.10 -8.73 9.80
CA VAL A 23 6.06 -9.16 8.87
C VAL A 23 6.68 -9.40 7.50
N THR A 24 6.66 -10.65 7.07
CA THR A 24 7.23 -11.06 5.77
C THR A 24 6.24 -10.89 4.62
N ALA A 25 4.93 -11.03 4.85
CA ALA A 25 3.89 -10.95 3.81
C ALA A 25 2.64 -10.22 4.31
N MET A 26 2.16 -9.26 3.51
CA MET A 26 1.00 -8.40 3.76
C MET A 26 0.08 -8.38 2.55
N ASN A 27 -0.61 -9.50 2.34
CA ASN A 27 -1.51 -9.64 1.20
C ASN A 27 -2.91 -9.17 1.59
N ALA A 28 -3.62 -8.49 0.67
CA ALA A 28 -5.04 -8.15 0.73
C ALA A 28 -5.53 -7.61 2.10
N ILE A 29 -4.69 -6.88 2.82
CA ILE A 29 -5.04 -6.46 4.19
C ILE A 29 -6.14 -5.38 4.16
N LEU A 30 -6.07 -4.44 3.22
CA LEU A 30 -7.02 -3.33 3.03
C LEU A 30 -7.82 -3.48 1.74
N ASP A 31 -8.04 -4.71 1.30
CA ASP A 31 -8.90 -4.97 0.14
C ASP A 31 -10.34 -4.48 0.41
N LYS A 32 -10.85 -3.66 -0.51
CA LYS A 32 -12.17 -3.02 -0.52
C LYS A 32 -12.44 -2.06 0.65
N VAL A 33 -11.40 -1.54 1.30
CA VAL A 33 -11.54 -0.51 2.33
C VAL A 33 -11.70 0.86 1.65
N THR A 34 -12.92 1.12 1.16
CA THR A 34 -13.22 2.26 0.27
C THR A 34 -12.93 3.64 0.86
N SER A 35 -12.99 3.79 2.18
CA SER A 35 -12.82 5.07 2.88
C SER A 35 -11.39 5.35 3.37
N PHE A 36 -10.45 4.42 3.16
CA PHE A 36 -9.12 4.51 3.73
C PHE A 36 -8.18 5.38 2.88
N ASN A 37 -7.63 6.43 3.47
CA ASN A 37 -6.66 7.32 2.82
C ASN A 37 -5.61 7.89 3.81
N GLN A 38 -5.10 7.04 4.69
CA GLN A 38 -4.06 7.43 5.64
C GLN A 38 -2.72 6.79 5.26
N ASP A 39 -1.61 7.41 5.65
CA ASP A 39 -0.29 6.77 5.55
C ASP A 39 -0.20 5.58 6.51
N LEU A 40 0.39 4.49 6.03
CA LEU A 40 0.49 3.20 6.74
C LEU A 40 1.90 2.71 6.97
N LEU A 41 2.85 3.23 6.20
CA LEU A 41 4.14 2.61 6.02
C LEU A 41 5.20 3.65 6.33
N ASP A 42 5.83 3.47 7.48
CA ASP A 42 7.08 4.13 7.79
C ASP A 42 8.20 3.60 6.88
N SER A 43 9.13 4.50 6.53
CA SER A 43 10.21 4.35 5.54
C SER A 43 11.17 3.16 5.74
N ASN A 44 10.98 2.32 6.76
CA ASN A 44 11.90 1.24 7.14
C ASN A 44 11.40 -0.18 6.79
N THR A 45 10.45 -0.27 5.85
CA THR A 45 9.79 -1.52 5.48
C THR A 45 10.59 -2.35 4.47
N THR A 46 11.76 -2.83 4.90
CA THR A 46 12.76 -3.47 4.01
C THR A 46 12.66 -4.99 3.87
N ILE A 47 11.91 -5.67 4.75
CA ILE A 47 11.93 -7.14 4.82
C ILE A 47 10.69 -7.83 4.20
N MET A 48 9.74 -7.05 3.66
CA MET A 48 8.52 -7.62 3.08
C MET A 48 8.79 -8.26 1.72
N THR A 49 8.23 -9.45 1.51
CA THR A 49 8.34 -10.21 0.26
C THR A 49 7.04 -10.22 -0.55
N SER A 50 5.91 -9.78 0.03
CA SER A 50 4.60 -9.82 -0.63
C SER A 50 3.62 -8.73 -0.15
N MET A 51 3.00 -8.05 -1.10
CA MET A 51 2.00 -6.96 -0.99
C MET A 51 0.86 -7.16 -2.00
N TYR A 52 0.56 -8.42 -2.32
CA TYR A 52 -0.46 -8.78 -3.29
C TYR A 52 -1.82 -8.17 -2.92
N GLU A 53 -2.44 -7.43 -3.84
CA GLU A 53 -3.77 -6.80 -3.67
C GLU A 53 -3.95 -5.98 -2.38
N MET A 54 -2.87 -5.47 -1.80
CA MET A 54 -2.89 -4.86 -0.47
C MET A 54 -3.92 -3.72 -0.34
N PHE A 55 -4.11 -2.91 -1.38
CA PHE A 55 -5.03 -1.78 -1.44
C PHE A 55 -6.11 -1.92 -2.53
N SER A 56 -6.29 -3.13 -3.07
CA SER A 56 -7.30 -3.36 -4.11
C SER A 56 -8.67 -2.87 -3.62
N GLY A 57 -9.46 -2.16 -4.44
CA GLY A 57 -10.76 -1.63 -4.07
C GLY A 57 -10.79 -0.53 -3.01
N ALA A 58 -9.64 -0.04 -2.53
CA ALA A 58 -9.56 1.12 -1.63
C ALA A 58 -9.78 2.42 -2.41
N SER A 59 -11.03 2.69 -2.78
CA SER A 59 -11.41 3.74 -3.73
C SER A 59 -11.00 5.17 -3.34
N ALA A 60 -10.77 5.46 -2.06
CA ALA A 60 -10.31 6.77 -1.59
C ALA A 60 -8.79 6.83 -1.38
N PHE A 61 -8.08 5.71 -1.53
CA PHE A 61 -6.64 5.64 -1.29
C PHE A 61 -5.86 6.37 -2.39
N ASN A 62 -5.08 7.36 -1.99
CA ASN A 62 -4.29 8.20 -2.90
C ASN A 62 -2.99 8.72 -2.25
N GLN A 63 -2.29 7.85 -1.51
CA GLN A 63 -1.07 8.23 -0.79
C GLN A 63 0.22 7.93 -1.58
N SER A 64 1.29 8.66 -1.25
CA SER A 64 2.61 8.41 -1.84
C SER A 64 3.29 7.23 -1.15
N LEU A 65 3.65 6.20 -1.92
CA LEU A 65 4.30 4.98 -1.42
C LEU A 65 5.71 4.80 -1.97
N CYS A 66 6.40 5.92 -2.21
CA CYS A 66 7.71 5.92 -2.86
C CYS A 66 8.83 5.28 -2.05
N ALA A 67 8.68 5.20 -0.73
CA ALA A 67 9.57 4.43 0.12
C ALA A 67 9.59 2.93 -0.25
N LEU A 68 8.51 2.41 -0.85
CA LEU A 68 8.38 1.00 -1.22
C LEU A 68 8.95 0.67 -2.60
N LYS A 69 9.47 1.65 -3.35
CA LYS A 69 9.88 1.44 -4.74
C LYS A 69 11.00 0.41 -4.85
N ASP A 70 11.96 0.49 -3.93
CA ASP A 70 13.14 -0.36 -3.90
C ASP A 70 12.91 -1.69 -3.13
N VAL A 71 11.71 -1.89 -2.56
CA VAL A 71 11.38 -3.11 -1.82
C VAL A 71 11.16 -4.27 -2.79
N ILE A 72 11.88 -5.38 -2.56
CA ILE A 72 11.78 -6.64 -3.31
C ILE A 72 10.56 -7.44 -2.83
N ALA A 73 9.38 -6.89 -3.04
CA ALA A 73 8.10 -7.52 -2.74
C ALA A 73 7.29 -7.75 -4.02
N THR A 74 6.47 -8.81 -4.03
CA THR A 74 5.44 -8.98 -5.05
C THR A 74 4.31 -7.97 -4.82
N LYS A 75 4.02 -7.11 -5.81
CA LYS A 75 3.06 -6.00 -5.69
C LYS A 75 1.88 -6.18 -6.67
N THR A 76 1.61 -7.40 -7.11
CA THR A 76 0.59 -7.67 -8.12
C THR A 76 -0.76 -7.10 -7.69
N ASN A 77 -1.36 -6.31 -8.58
CA ASN A 77 -2.65 -5.66 -8.42
C ASN A 77 -2.80 -4.87 -7.09
N MET A 78 -1.69 -4.37 -6.55
CA MET A 78 -1.65 -3.69 -5.26
C MET A 78 -2.61 -2.49 -5.19
N PHE A 79 -2.81 -1.76 -6.30
CA PHE A 79 -3.64 -0.56 -6.40
C PHE A 79 -4.85 -0.72 -7.35
N GLY A 80 -5.36 -1.95 -7.54
CA GLY A 80 -6.58 -2.17 -8.34
C GLY A 80 -7.75 -1.36 -7.79
N ASP A 81 -8.53 -0.69 -8.64
CA ASP A 81 -9.74 0.06 -8.23
C ASP A 81 -9.55 1.11 -7.10
N THR A 82 -8.36 1.71 -7.02
CA THR A 82 -8.03 2.81 -6.08
C THR A 82 -8.16 4.18 -6.73
N SER A 83 -8.13 5.27 -5.95
CA SER A 83 -8.01 6.64 -6.50
C SER A 83 -6.57 7.05 -6.87
N CYS A 84 -5.62 6.12 -6.83
CA CYS A 84 -4.23 6.35 -7.22
C CYS A 84 -4.11 6.86 -8.66
N ALA A 85 -3.13 7.72 -8.90
CA ALA A 85 -2.79 8.16 -10.25
C ALA A 85 -2.31 6.98 -11.12
N GLN A 86 -1.70 5.96 -10.51
CA GLN A 86 -1.33 4.72 -11.16
C GLN A 86 -2.02 3.56 -10.46
N GLN A 87 -2.96 2.92 -11.16
CA GLN A 87 -3.72 1.78 -10.66
C GLN A 87 -3.07 0.44 -11.07
N GLY A 88 -3.45 -0.62 -10.36
CA GLY A 88 -3.02 -1.99 -10.65
C GLY A 88 -1.67 -2.34 -10.02
N THR A 89 -0.75 -2.89 -10.82
CA THR A 89 0.56 -3.37 -10.34
C THR A 89 1.61 -2.27 -10.49
N PRO A 90 2.20 -1.76 -9.40
CA PRO A 90 3.28 -0.78 -9.49
C PRO A 90 4.53 -1.34 -10.14
N SER A 91 5.26 -0.49 -10.86
CA SER A 91 6.50 -0.83 -11.54
C SER A 91 7.49 0.33 -11.55
N GLY A 92 8.73 0.09 -11.12
CA GLY A 92 9.76 1.13 -10.98
C GLY A 92 9.27 2.30 -10.11
N ASP A 93 9.28 3.51 -10.67
CA ASP A 93 8.80 4.73 -10.02
C ASP A 93 7.27 4.95 -10.16
N SER A 94 6.57 4.11 -10.92
CA SER A 94 5.11 4.10 -11.03
C SER A 94 4.52 3.36 -9.83
N MET A 95 4.43 4.07 -8.69
CA MET A 95 3.65 3.69 -7.51
C MET A 95 2.28 4.37 -7.56
N CYS A 96 1.48 4.30 -6.48
CA CYS A 96 0.20 5.01 -6.37
C CYS A 96 0.29 6.49 -6.82
N GLN A 97 1.40 7.13 -6.46
CA GLN A 97 1.87 8.40 -7.01
C GLN A 97 3.23 8.18 -7.70
N LEU A 98 3.57 9.02 -8.68
CA LEU A 98 4.87 8.96 -9.34
C LEU A 98 5.99 9.35 -8.37
N CYS A 99 7.00 8.49 -8.28
CA CYS A 99 8.14 8.69 -7.39
C CYS A 99 9.23 9.49 -8.07
N ASN A 100 9.12 10.82 -8.02
CA ASN A 100 10.16 11.71 -8.49
C ASN A 100 11.30 11.78 -7.46
N GLU A 101 12.55 11.85 -7.93
CA GLU A 101 13.77 11.91 -7.09
C GLU A 101 13.79 13.08 -6.09
N GLU A 102 12.91 14.07 -6.27
CA GLU A 102 12.72 15.23 -5.38
C GLU A 102 12.09 14.89 -4.03
N SER A 103 11.64 13.65 -3.80
CA SER A 103 10.92 13.24 -2.58
C SER A 103 11.83 12.71 -1.46
N ARG A 104 13.16 12.69 -1.65
CA ARG A 104 14.15 12.34 -0.62
C ARG A 104 14.63 13.61 0.10
N TRP A 105 13.82 14.13 1.02
CA TRP A 105 14.29 15.02 2.09
C TRP A 105 13.59 14.69 3.39
#